data_AF-A0A936IAK9-F1
#
_entry.id   AF-A0A936IAK9-F1
#
_cell.length_a   1.000
_cell.length_b   1.000
_cell.length_c   1.000
_cell.angle_alpha   90.00
_cell.angle_beta   90.00
_cell.angle_gamma   90.00
#
_symmetry.space_group_name_H-M   'P 1'
#
loop_
_entity.id
_entity.type
_entity.pdbx_description
1 polymer ?
#
loop_
_entity_poly.entity_id
_entity_poly.type
_entity_poly.pdbx_seq_one_letter_code
_entity_poly.pdbx_strand_id
1 'polypeptide(L)'
;MKLLIPDRRPLVNWILVCSLLIFIWASSGMDRLFSQNELDFNFEFLGDDCGISNRSINGFQQDKYGFLWIGTGDGLNRFDGKSFKIFRNIEGDSTSLIDDFNQFLAIDPKGDL
;
A
#
# COMPACT_ATOMS: atom_id res chain seq x y z
N MET A 1 -13.70 66.05 46.59
CA MET A 1 -13.96 65.38 45.30
C MET A 1 -13.20 64.05 45.30
N LYS A 2 -13.85 62.92 45.63
CA LYS A 2 -13.23 61.58 45.58
C LYS A 2 -13.56 60.96 44.21
N LEU A 3 -12.55 60.64 43.42
CA LEU A 3 -12.69 59.90 42.15
C LEU A 3 -13.11 58.46 42.46
N LEU A 4 -14.30 58.07 42.00
CA LEU A 4 -14.79 56.69 42.04
C LEU A 4 -14.04 55.90 40.96
N ILE A 5 -13.05 55.10 41.36
CA ILE A 5 -12.40 54.14 40.47
C ILE A 5 -13.36 52.95 40.33
N PRO A 6 -13.83 52.60 39.11
CA PRO A 6 -14.75 51.48 38.92
C PRO A 6 -14.06 50.15 39.26
N ASP A 7 -14.83 49.24 39.88
CA ASP A 7 -14.37 47.92 40.31
C ASP A 7 -13.88 47.10 39.10
N ARG A 8 -12.59 46.72 39.10
CA ARG A 8 -11.95 45.99 37.99
C ARG A 8 -12.09 44.47 38.10
N ARG A 9 -12.63 43.95 39.22
CA ARG A 9 -12.88 42.52 39.43
C ARG A 9 -13.66 41.83 38.29
N PRO A 10 -14.72 42.41 37.70
CA PRO A 10 -15.42 41.78 36.59
C PRO A 10 -14.54 41.66 35.32
N LEU A 11 -13.72 42.67 35.01
CA LEU A 11 -12.83 42.64 33.83
C LEU A 11 -11.78 41.54 33.94
N VAL A 12 -11.20 41.35 35.13
CA VAL A 12 -10.23 40.27 35.39
C VAL A 12 -10.90 38.89 35.23
N ASN A 13 -12.13 38.72 35.73
CA ASN A 13 -12.87 37.47 35.56
C ASN A 13 -13.12 37.14 34.09
N TRP A 14 -13.51 38.11 33.28
CA TRP A 14 -13.70 37.91 31.84
C TRP A 14 -12.39 37.58 31.11
N ILE A 15 -11.27 38.21 31.47
CA ILE A 15 -9.94 37.89 30.91
C ILE A 15 -9.54 36.44 31.25
N LEU A 16 -9.80 35.99 32.48
CA LEU A 16 -9.50 34.61 32.91
C LEU A 16 -10.38 33.60 32.17
N VAL A 17 -11.67 33.92 31.97
CA VAL A 17 -12.59 33.08 31.18
C VAL A 17 -12.14 33.00 29.72
N CYS A 18 -11.80 34.11 29.08
CA CYS A 18 -11.28 34.11 27.71
C CYS A 18 -9.98 33.30 27.59
N SER A 19 -9.07 33.44 28.56
CA SER A 19 -7.81 32.68 28.59
C SER A 19 -8.06 31.18 28.71
N LEU A 20 -9.02 30.77 29.55
CA LEU A 20 -9.40 29.36 29.71
C LEU A 20 -10.05 28.80 28.44
N LEU A 21 -10.93 29.57 27.78
CA LEU A 21 -11.57 29.15 26.53
C LEU A 21 -10.56 28.99 25.39
N ILE A 22 -9.58 29.90 25.29
CA ILE A 22 -8.49 29.80 24.30
C ILE A 22 -7.63 28.56 24.57
N PHE A 23 -7.34 28.26 25.84
CA PHE A 23 -6.56 27.08 26.21
C PHE A 23 -7.29 25.77 25.86
N ILE A 24 -8.59 25.68 26.16
CA ILE A 24 -9.42 24.53 25.80
C ILE A 24 -9.47 24.37 24.28
N TRP A 25 -9.68 25.46 23.54
CA TRP A 25 -9.71 25.44 22.07
C TRP A 25 -8.37 25.01 21.47
N ALA A 26 -7.26 25.55 21.99
CA ALA A 26 -5.90 25.19 21.60
C ALA A 26 -5.57 23.72 21.89
N SER A 27 -6.05 23.16 23.02
CA SER A 27 -5.85 21.74 23.35
C SER A 27 -6.64 20.80 22.44
N SER A 28 -7.85 21.18 22.02
CA SER A 28 -8.71 20.34 21.17
C SER A 28 -8.25 20.21 19.71
N GLY A 29 -7.32 21.06 19.27
CA GLY A 29 -6.78 21.06 17.90
C GLY A 29 -5.48 20.26 17.72
N MET A 30 -4.84 19.80 18.80
CA MET A 30 -3.48 19.26 18.75
C MET A 30 -3.43 17.76 18.44
N ASP A 31 -4.54 17.03 18.60
CA ASP A 31 -4.61 15.58 18.42
C ASP A 31 -4.58 15.13 16.94
N ARG A 32 -4.75 16.06 15.99
CA ARG A 32 -4.80 15.74 14.54
C ARG A 32 -3.47 15.93 13.81
N LEU A 33 -2.40 16.33 14.50
CA LEU A 33 -1.09 16.56 13.88
C LEU A 33 -0.21 15.30 13.81
N PHE A 34 -0.62 14.20 14.43
CA PHE A 34 0.04 12.91 14.24
C PHE A 34 -0.55 12.20 13.02
N SER A 35 -0.08 12.59 11.85
CA SER A 35 -0.20 11.78 10.64
C SER A 35 0.67 10.53 10.80
N GLN A 36 0.09 9.43 11.26
CA GLN A 36 0.66 8.12 11.05
C GLN A 36 -0.07 7.46 9.88
N ASN A 37 0.44 7.67 8.67
CA ASN A 37 0.30 6.64 7.64
C ASN A 37 1.24 5.50 8.04
N GLU A 38 0.87 4.73 9.06
CA GLU A 38 1.43 3.40 9.22
C GLU A 38 0.92 2.61 8.02
N LEU A 39 1.76 2.46 7.00
CA LEU A 39 1.49 1.52 5.92
C LEU A 39 1.52 0.13 6.56
N ASP A 40 0.33 -0.37 6.91
CA ASP A 40 0.14 -1.72 7.40
C ASP A 40 0.36 -2.70 6.23
N PHE A 41 1.61 -3.10 6.04
CA PHE A 41 1.98 -4.06 5.02
C PHE A 41 1.60 -5.46 5.50
N ASN A 42 0.46 -5.94 5.03
CA ASN A 42 0.04 -7.32 5.19
C ASN A 42 0.70 -8.17 4.10
N PHE A 43 1.46 -9.18 4.51
CA PHE A 43 2.08 -10.15 3.61
C PHE A 43 1.27 -11.46 3.63
N GLU A 44 0.83 -11.90 2.47
CA GLU A 44 0.19 -13.20 2.29
C GLU A 44 1.17 -14.17 1.64
N PHE A 45 1.28 -15.38 2.20
CA PHE A 45 2.13 -16.43 1.63
C PHE A 45 1.34 -17.25 0.62
N LEU A 46 1.68 -17.11 -0.66
CA LEU A 46 1.12 -17.89 -1.76
C LEU A 46 2.05 -19.10 -2.02
N GLY A 47 1.82 -20.22 -1.31
CA GLY A 47 2.64 -21.43 -1.33
C GLY A 47 2.10 -22.58 -2.20
N ASP A 48 2.63 -23.81 -2.03
CA ASP A 48 2.31 -25.02 -2.82
C ASP A 48 0.79 -25.31 -2.94
N ASP A 49 0.01 -24.92 -1.93
CA ASP A 49 -1.45 -25.04 -1.94
C ASP A 49 -2.16 -24.09 -2.92
N CYS A 50 -1.43 -23.09 -3.44
CA CYS A 50 -1.92 -22.08 -4.38
C CYS A 50 -1.57 -22.40 -5.85
N GLY A 51 -0.67 -23.36 -6.13
CA GLY A 51 -0.37 -23.82 -7.49
C GLY A 51 0.77 -23.12 -8.23
N ILE A 52 1.77 -22.58 -7.52
CA ILE A 52 3.02 -22.09 -8.15
C ILE A 52 3.94 -23.28 -8.51
N SER A 53 4.55 -23.27 -9.70
CA SER A 53 5.35 -24.42 -10.17
C SER A 53 6.67 -24.61 -9.43
N ASN A 54 7.31 -23.54 -8.94
CA ASN A 54 8.55 -23.60 -8.17
C ASN A 54 8.71 -22.39 -7.24
N ARG A 55 9.29 -22.60 -6.05
CA ARG A 55 9.52 -21.56 -5.02
C ARG A 55 10.62 -20.57 -5.40
N SER A 56 11.51 -20.93 -6.32
CA SER A 56 12.55 -20.03 -6.80
C SER A 56 12.00 -19.15 -7.92
N ILE A 57 11.69 -17.91 -7.56
CA ILE A 57 11.23 -16.88 -8.49
C ILE A 57 12.44 -16.17 -9.08
N ASN A 58 12.58 -16.21 -10.40
CA ASN A 58 13.65 -15.51 -11.12
C ASN A 58 13.27 -14.06 -11.45
N GLY A 59 11.97 -13.80 -11.65
CA GLY A 59 11.44 -12.47 -11.92
C GLY A 59 9.93 -12.47 -12.01
N PHE A 60 9.32 -11.30 -11.88
CA PHE A 60 7.88 -11.11 -12.06
C PHE A 60 7.58 -9.79 -12.74
N GLN A 61 6.46 -9.72 -13.43
CA GLN A 61 6.00 -8.53 -14.14
C GLN A 61 4.47 -8.52 -14.25
N GLN A 62 3.83 -7.37 -14.04
CA GLN A 62 2.39 -7.21 -14.26
C GLN A 62 2.13 -6.74 -15.69
N ASP A 63 1.16 -7.37 -16.37
CA ASP A 63 0.69 -6.93 -17.68
C ASP A 63 -0.37 -5.83 -17.60
N LYS A 64 -0.74 -5.26 -18.74
CA LYS A 64 -1.76 -4.18 -18.82
C LYS A 64 -3.17 -4.62 -18.41
N TYR A 65 -3.43 -5.92 -18.38
CA TYR A 65 -4.72 -6.49 -17.99
C TYR A 65 -4.77 -6.76 -16.48
N GLY A 66 -3.66 -6.55 -15.77
CA GLY A 66 -3.53 -6.73 -14.34
C GLY A 66 -3.07 -8.13 -13.93
N PHE A 67 -2.77 -9.02 -14.87
CA PHE A 67 -2.22 -10.34 -14.54
C PHE A 67 -0.76 -10.22 -14.13
N LEU A 68 -0.39 -10.97 -13.09
CA LEU A 68 0.99 -11.06 -12.63
C LEU A 68 1.64 -12.28 -13.26
N TRP A 69 2.70 -12.07 -14.01
CA TRP A 69 3.50 -13.11 -14.64
C TRP A 69 4.77 -13.34 -13.84
N ILE A 70 5.06 -14.59 -13.52
CA ILE A 70 6.13 -15.00 -12.61
C ILE A 70 6.96 -16.09 -13.28
N GLY A 71 8.20 -15.75 -13.63
CA GLY A 71 9.18 -16.70 -14.17
C GLY A 71 9.82 -17.49 -13.04
N THR A 72 9.78 -18.81 -13.16
CA THR A 72 10.42 -19.72 -12.19
C THR A 72 11.43 -20.61 -12.90
N GLY A 73 12.19 -21.42 -12.15
CA GLY A 73 13.06 -22.44 -12.74
C GLY A 73 12.32 -23.63 -13.36
N ASP A 74 10.99 -23.69 -13.24
CA ASP A 74 10.13 -24.75 -13.80
C ASP A 74 8.96 -24.13 -14.59
N GLY A 75 9.28 -23.18 -15.47
CA GLY A 75 8.31 -22.54 -16.36
C GLY A 75 7.71 -21.23 -15.84
N LEU A 76 6.68 -20.75 -16.55
CA LEU A 76 6.05 -19.45 -16.38
C LEU A 76 4.68 -19.58 -15.71
N ASN A 77 4.43 -18.78 -14.68
CA ASN A 77 3.20 -18.79 -13.92
C ASN A 77 2.44 -17.48 -14.12
N ARG A 78 1.15 -17.52 -14.43
CA ARG A 78 0.28 -16.33 -14.49
C ARG A 78 -0.72 -16.35 -13.34
N PHE A 79 -0.76 -15.30 -12.55
CA PHE A 79 -1.66 -15.13 -11.42
C PHE A 79 -2.71 -14.06 -11.72
N ASP A 80 -3.98 -14.38 -11.44
CA ASP A 80 -5.14 -13.49 -11.66
C ASP A 80 -5.67 -12.82 -10.38
N GLY A 81 -4.95 -12.98 -9.26
CA GLY A 81 -5.40 -12.54 -7.94
C GLY A 81 -6.09 -13.62 -7.12
N LYS A 82 -6.40 -14.79 -7.71
CA LYS A 82 -7.03 -15.93 -7.03
C LYS A 82 -6.34 -17.25 -7.30
N SER A 83 -5.85 -17.45 -8.52
CA SER A 83 -5.34 -18.72 -9.01
C SER A 83 -4.17 -18.55 -9.95
N PHE A 84 -3.32 -19.57 -10.01
CA PHE A 84 -2.18 -19.64 -10.92
C PHE A 84 -2.50 -20.52 -12.13
N LYS A 85 -2.07 -20.06 -13.31
CA LYS A 85 -1.99 -20.86 -14.53
C LYS A 85 -0.52 -21.07 -14.89
N ILE A 86 -0.12 -22.34 -15.02
CA ILE A 86 1.25 -22.74 -15.33
C ILE A 86 1.39 -22.96 -16.83
N PHE A 87 2.47 -22.41 -17.40
CA PHE A 87 2.88 -22.61 -18.77
C PHE A 87 4.28 -23.23 -18.76
N ARG A 88 4.46 -24.31 -19.53
CA ARG A 88 5.72 -25.03 -19.69
C ARG A 88 6.04 -25.20 -21.16
N ASN A 89 7.31 -25.39 -21.48
CA ASN A 89 7.75 -25.91 -22.76
C ASN A 89 7.26 -27.36 -22.91
N ILE A 90 6.64 -27.64 -24.04
CA ILE A 90 6.24 -28.99 -24.42
C ILE A 90 6.91 -29.28 -25.77
N GLU A 91 7.85 -30.20 -25.77
CA GLU A 91 8.59 -30.58 -26.98
C GLU A 91 7.62 -31.02 -28.08
N GLY A 92 7.69 -30.35 -29.24
CA GLY A 92 6.84 -30.62 -30.39
C GLY A 92 5.51 -29.84 -30.44
N ASP A 93 5.19 -29.04 -29.42
CA ASP A 93 4.04 -28.13 -29.44
C ASP A 93 4.48 -26.68 -29.68
N SER A 94 4.26 -26.17 -30.88
CA SER A 94 4.59 -24.79 -31.27
C SER A 94 3.75 -23.73 -30.57
N THR A 95 2.71 -24.12 -29.83
CA THR A 95 1.88 -23.20 -29.01
C THR A 95 2.31 -23.14 -27.55
N SER A 96 3.27 -23.98 -27.16
CA SER A 96 3.88 -23.98 -25.82
C SER A 96 5.03 -22.97 -25.71
N LEU A 97 5.58 -22.79 -24.51
CA LEU A 97 6.74 -21.90 -24.34
C LEU A 97 7.94 -22.42 -25.12
N ILE A 98 8.79 -21.53 -25.62
CA ILE A 98 10.01 -21.90 -26.35
C ILE A 98 11.07 -22.49 -25.39
N ASP A 99 11.07 -22.07 -24.12
CA ASP A 99 11.98 -22.54 -23.07
C ASP A 99 11.34 -22.31 -21.67
N ASP A 100 11.74 -23.13 -20.68
CA ASP A 100 11.28 -23.06 -19.28
C ASP A 100 12.13 -22.12 -18.41
N PHE A 101 13.36 -21.79 -18.84
CA PHE A 101 14.27 -20.88 -18.14
C PHE A 101 13.97 -19.40 -18.43
N ASN A 102 12.80 -18.92 -18.03
CA ASN A 102 12.47 -17.49 -18.15
C ASN A 102 13.08 -16.67 -17.01
N GLN A 103 14.34 -16.25 -17.18
CA GLN A 103 15.00 -15.28 -16.29
C GLN A 103 14.59 -13.83 -16.56
N PHE A 104 14.02 -13.53 -17.74
CA PHE A 104 13.68 -12.16 -18.14
C PHE A 104 12.33 -12.16 -18.86
N LEU A 105 11.26 -11.82 -18.13
CA LEU A 105 9.97 -11.50 -18.73
C LEU A 105 10.05 -10.09 -19.33
N ALA A 106 10.25 -10.00 -20.64
CA ALA A 106 10.23 -8.73 -21.34
C ALA A 106 8.82 -8.43 -21.85
N ILE A 107 8.12 -7.51 -21.18
CA ILE A 107 6.86 -6.98 -21.70
C ILE A 107 7.17 -6.06 -22.90
N ASP A 108 6.42 -6.25 -23.98
CA ASP A 108 6.47 -5.39 -25.16
C ASP A 108 5.98 -3.97 -24.81
N PRO A 109 6.32 -2.95 -25.62
CA PRO A 109 5.85 -1.58 -25.37
C PRO A 109 4.32 -1.40 -25.39
N LYS A 110 3.56 -2.39 -25.86
CA LYS A 110 2.09 -2.42 -25.86
C LYS A 110 1.53 -3.06 -24.60
N GLY A 111 2.37 -3.53 -23.67
CA GLY A 111 1.95 -4.17 -22.43
C GLY A 111 1.58 -5.65 -22.59
N ASP A 112 1.91 -6.26 -23.73
CA ASP A 112 1.76 -7.70 -23.96
C ASP A 112 3.08 -8.41 -23.65
N LEU A 113 2.98 -9.65 -23.17
CA LEU A 113 4.11 -10.48 -22.79
C LEU A 113 4.38 -11.53 -23.88
#